data_AF-A0A7Y9XU00-F1
#
_entry.id   AF-A0A7Y9XU00-F1
#
_cell.length_a   1.000
_cell.length_b   1.000
_cell.length_c   1.000
_cell.angle_alpha   90.00
_cell.angle_beta   90.00
_cell.angle_gamma   90.00
#
_symmetry.space_group_name_H-M   'P 1'
#
loop_
_entity.id
_entity.type
_entity.pdbx_description
1 polymer ?
#
loop_
_entity_poly.entity_id
_entity_poly.type
_entity_poly.pdbx_seq_one_letter_code
_entity_poly.pdbx_strand_id
1 'polypeptide(L)'
;MTKPITAVDLPFADGTYRFWLTLAPLAELERTLSELAANAPERPASMLGLEWQLRSGISLTEEGKAVYTGAADSSAVKAIRETIRLALVGGNLAIVDGEEREVSPQRAKELVETYVYPERPLGEAAAMAWRILGAAVYGDTPSASSEEKADA
;
A
#
# COMPACT_ATOMS: atom_id res chain seq x y z
N MET A 1 -13.59 16.54 0.42
CA MET A 1 -14.28 15.26 0.13
C MET A 1 -13.90 14.31 1.26
N THR A 2 -14.87 13.66 1.93
CA THR A 2 -14.59 12.78 3.08
C THR A 2 -13.81 11.54 2.64
N LYS A 3 -12.77 11.14 3.39
CA LYS A 3 -11.95 9.95 3.09
C LYS A 3 -12.82 8.69 3.10
N PRO A 4 -12.86 7.88 2.02
CA PRO A 4 -13.54 6.58 2.02
C PRO A 4 -12.89 5.62 3.02
N ILE A 5 -13.67 4.69 3.58
CA ILE A 5 -13.13 3.66 4.49
C ILE A 5 -12.12 2.76 3.79
N THR A 6 -12.12 2.65 2.47
CA THR A 6 -11.13 1.83 1.73
C THR A 6 -9.87 2.61 1.34
N ALA A 7 -9.74 3.86 1.81
CA ALA A 7 -8.57 4.69 1.60
C ALA A 7 -7.78 4.90 2.90
N VAL A 8 -6.46 4.93 2.79
CA VAL A 8 -5.54 5.18 3.91
C VAL A 8 -4.66 6.37 3.59
N ASP A 9 -4.40 7.18 4.61
CA ASP A 9 -3.45 8.28 4.53
C ASP A 9 -2.21 7.83 5.33
N LEU A 10 -1.06 7.72 4.65
CA LEU A 10 0.17 7.18 5.23
C LEU A 10 1.36 8.11 4.98
N PRO A 11 2.32 8.20 5.91
CA PRO A 11 3.61 8.83 5.64
C PRO A 11 4.33 8.09 4.50
N PHE A 12 4.72 8.83 3.46
CA PHE A 12 5.45 8.30 2.31
C PHE A 12 6.23 9.42 1.62
N ALA A 13 7.42 9.09 1.11
CA ALA A 13 8.30 10.04 0.44
C ALA A 13 8.55 11.30 1.30
N ASP A 14 8.03 12.43 0.85
CA ASP A 14 8.19 13.79 1.38
C ASP A 14 6.96 14.29 2.16
N GLY A 15 5.95 13.44 2.41
CA GLY A 15 4.73 13.90 3.06
C GLY A 15 3.77 12.79 3.48
N THR A 16 2.48 13.16 3.56
CA THR A 16 1.40 12.21 3.80
C THR A 16 0.61 12.03 2.53
N TYR A 17 0.52 10.79 2.05
CA TYR A 17 -0.11 10.45 0.78
C TYR A 17 -1.38 9.66 1.03
N ARG A 18 -2.43 9.96 0.26
CA ARG A 18 -3.63 9.14 0.20
C ARG A 18 -3.41 7.99 -0.74
N PHE A 19 -3.62 6.79 -0.24
CA PHE A 19 -3.61 5.56 -1.01
C PHE A 19 -5.03 5.01 -1.07
N TRP A 20 -5.54 4.84 -2.28
CA TRP A 20 -6.88 4.32 -2.50
C TRP A 20 -6.93 3.50 -3.80
N LEU A 21 -7.29 2.22 -3.69
CA LEU A 21 -7.54 1.37 -4.85
C LEU A 21 -8.99 1.58 -5.32
N THR A 22 -9.21 2.66 -6.08
CA THR A 22 -10.51 2.89 -6.75
C THR A 22 -10.76 1.80 -7.81
N LEU A 23 -11.99 1.70 -8.34
CA LEU A 23 -12.38 0.60 -9.24
C LEU A 23 -11.43 0.38 -10.43
N ALA A 24 -10.97 1.46 -11.09
CA ALA A 24 -10.08 1.34 -12.23
C ALA A 24 -8.64 0.89 -11.86
N PRO A 25 -7.93 1.55 -10.92
CA PRO A 25 -6.66 1.06 -10.38
C PRO A 25 -6.75 -0.36 -9.80
N LEU A 26 -7.86 -0.71 -9.15
CA LEU A 26 -8.08 -2.06 -8.63
C LEU A 26 -8.17 -3.09 -9.76
N ALA A 27 -8.94 -2.82 -10.81
CA ALA A 27 -9.04 -3.72 -11.96
C ALA A 27 -7.68 -3.91 -12.68
N GLU A 28 -6.86 -2.85 -12.75
CA GLU A 28 -5.50 -2.94 -13.29
C GLU A 28 -4.58 -3.79 -12.40
N LEU A 29 -4.71 -3.66 -11.08
CA LEU A 29 -3.98 -4.49 -10.11
C LEU A 29 -4.35 -5.96 -10.27
N GLU A 30 -5.65 -6.28 -10.27
CA GLU A 30 -6.16 -7.66 -10.44
C GLU A 30 -5.65 -8.31 -11.73
N ARG A 31 -5.64 -7.57 -12.84
CA ARG A 31 -5.06 -8.05 -14.11
C ARG A 31 -3.56 -8.35 -13.96
N THR A 32 -2.82 -7.43 -13.33
CA THR A 32 -1.37 -7.58 -13.12
C THR A 32 -1.05 -8.81 -12.25
N LEU A 33 -1.81 -9.03 -11.19
CA LEU A 33 -1.63 -10.19 -10.31
C LEU A 33 -1.97 -11.50 -11.02
N SER A 34 -3.06 -11.53 -11.78
CA SER A 34 -3.43 -12.67 -12.62
C SER A 34 -2.33 -13.01 -13.63
N GLU A 35 -1.74 -12.02 -14.29
CA GLU A 35 -0.62 -12.22 -15.23
C GLU A 35 0.64 -12.77 -14.56
N LEU A 36 0.95 -12.31 -13.34
CA LEU A 36 2.09 -12.80 -12.57
C LEU A 36 1.90 -14.25 -12.11
N ALA A 37 0.66 -14.64 -11.78
CA ALA A 37 0.29 -15.97 -11.34
C ALA A 37 0.14 -16.99 -12.47
N ALA A 38 -0.08 -16.54 -13.72
CA ALA A 38 -0.30 -17.42 -14.87
C ALA A 38 0.78 -18.50 -15.09
N ASN A 39 2.02 -18.24 -14.64
CA ASN A 39 3.15 -19.16 -14.79
C ASN A 39 3.65 -19.76 -13.46
N ALA A 40 2.95 -19.53 -12.34
CA ALA A 40 3.36 -19.93 -11.00
C ALA A 40 2.14 -19.99 -10.05
N PRO A 41 1.51 -21.17 -9.87
CA PRO A 41 0.25 -21.33 -9.13
C PRO A 41 0.34 -20.96 -7.64
N GLU A 42 1.55 -20.92 -7.08
CA GLU A 42 1.82 -20.49 -5.71
C GLU A 42 1.75 -18.95 -5.51
N ARG A 43 1.64 -18.18 -6.60
CA ARG A 43 1.56 -16.72 -6.54
C ARG A 43 0.14 -16.22 -6.34
N PRO A 44 -0.02 -15.04 -5.70
CA PRO A 44 -1.32 -14.44 -5.54
C PRO A 44 -1.86 -13.98 -6.89
N ALA A 45 -3.01 -14.52 -7.28
CA ALA A 45 -3.73 -14.11 -8.49
C ALA A 45 -4.73 -12.97 -8.25
N SER A 46 -4.86 -12.48 -7.01
CA SER A 46 -5.81 -11.44 -6.62
C SER A 46 -5.29 -10.56 -5.49
N MET A 47 -5.93 -9.40 -5.27
CA MET A 47 -5.57 -8.49 -4.18
C MET A 47 -5.66 -9.17 -2.82
N LEU A 48 -6.66 -10.05 -2.61
CA LEU A 48 -6.85 -10.79 -1.37
C LEU A 48 -5.73 -11.82 -1.17
N GLY A 49 -5.36 -12.54 -2.23
CA GLY A 49 -4.23 -13.47 -2.19
C GLY A 49 -2.93 -12.76 -1.82
N LEU A 50 -2.68 -11.57 -2.40
CA LEU A 50 -1.50 -10.79 -2.10
C LEU A 50 -1.52 -10.26 -0.67
N GLU A 51 -2.69 -9.81 -0.19
CA GLU A 51 -2.86 -9.37 1.19
C GLU A 51 -2.51 -10.48 2.19
N TRP A 52 -3.03 -11.70 1.98
CA TRP A 52 -2.71 -12.85 2.84
C TRP A 52 -1.24 -13.26 2.76
N GLN A 53 -0.64 -13.23 1.56
CA GLN A 53 0.78 -13.54 1.41
C GLN A 53 1.66 -12.52 2.12
N LEU A 54 1.36 -11.22 1.99
CA LEU A 54 2.14 -10.19 2.69
C LEU A 54 1.92 -10.27 4.19
N ARG A 55 0.68 -10.49 4.65
CA ARG A 55 0.33 -10.68 6.05
C ARG A 55 1.12 -11.82 6.69
N SER A 56 1.27 -12.95 6.01
CA SER A 56 2.03 -14.09 6.54
C SER A 56 3.54 -13.84 6.58
N GLY A 57 4.03 -12.92 5.77
CA GLY A 57 5.43 -12.47 5.74
C GLY A 57 5.74 -11.27 6.63
N ILE A 58 4.77 -10.75 7.39
CA ILE A 58 4.95 -9.60 8.29
C ILE A 58 4.82 -10.06 9.73
N SER A 59 5.84 -9.75 10.53
CA SER A 59 5.85 -9.90 11.99
C SER A 59 5.87 -8.53 12.65
N LEU A 60 5.47 -8.45 13.92
CA LEU A 60 5.62 -7.24 14.72
C LEU A 60 6.81 -7.41 15.67
N THR A 61 7.63 -6.37 15.83
CA THR A 61 8.62 -6.32 16.92
C THR A 61 7.94 -6.16 18.27
N GLU A 62 8.69 -6.26 19.36
CA GLU A 62 8.20 -5.98 20.71
C GLU A 62 7.66 -4.54 20.84
N GLU A 63 8.21 -3.59 20.08
CA GLU A 63 7.74 -2.20 20.00
C GLU A 63 6.56 -2.00 19.03
N GLY A 64 6.02 -3.10 18.47
CA GLY A 64 4.88 -3.05 17.55
C GLY A 64 5.24 -2.61 16.13
N LYS A 65 6.52 -2.55 15.75
CA LYS A 65 6.93 -2.18 14.38
C LYS A 65 6.76 -3.37 13.44
N ALA A 66 6.12 -3.15 12.30
CA ALA A 66 6.03 -4.16 11.24
C ALA A 66 7.43 -4.45 10.65
N VAL A 67 7.82 -5.71 10.67
CA VAL A 67 9.05 -6.23 10.06
C VAL A 67 8.66 -7.29 9.05
N TYR A 68 9.15 -7.11 7.83
CA TYR A 68 8.98 -8.10 6.79
C TYR A 68 10.03 -9.20 6.95
N THR A 69 9.59 -10.40 7.31
CA THR A 69 10.44 -11.56 7.58
C THR A 69 10.66 -12.45 6.35
N GLY A 70 10.02 -12.11 5.22
CA GLY A 70 10.18 -12.79 3.95
C GLY A 70 9.20 -13.94 3.76
N ALA A 71 8.27 -13.76 2.82
CA ALA A 71 7.38 -14.81 2.32
C ALA A 71 7.16 -14.74 0.79
N ALA A 72 7.88 -13.85 0.11
CA ALA A 72 7.56 -13.46 -1.25
C ALA A 72 8.78 -13.58 -2.18
N ASP A 73 8.52 -14.12 -3.38
CA ASP A 73 9.52 -14.28 -4.45
C ASP A 73 9.79 -12.93 -5.16
N SER A 74 10.68 -12.93 -6.16
CA SER A 74 10.99 -11.70 -6.92
C SER A 74 9.78 -11.11 -7.64
N SER A 75 8.74 -11.90 -7.94
CA SER A 75 7.51 -11.42 -8.57
C SER A 75 6.66 -10.56 -7.62
N ALA A 76 6.74 -10.83 -6.32
CA ALA A 76 6.06 -10.04 -5.31
C ALA A 76 6.59 -8.61 -5.23
N VAL A 77 7.84 -8.35 -5.62
CA VAL A 77 8.40 -7.00 -5.71
C VAL A 77 7.59 -6.17 -6.71
N LYS A 78 7.27 -6.73 -7.87
CA LYS A 78 6.43 -6.05 -8.87
C LYS A 78 5.02 -5.84 -8.33
N ALA A 79 4.43 -6.85 -7.72
CA ALA A 79 3.09 -6.75 -7.13
C ALA A 79 3.01 -5.65 -6.05
N ILE A 80 4.01 -5.56 -5.17
CA ILE A 80 4.13 -4.52 -4.14
C ILE A 80 4.25 -3.12 -4.78
N ARG A 81 5.15 -2.96 -5.75
CA ARG A 81 5.35 -1.68 -6.45
C ARG A 81 4.08 -1.22 -7.15
N GLU A 82 3.41 -2.12 -7.86
CA GLU A 82 2.16 -1.81 -8.56
C GLU A 82 1.01 -1.52 -7.61
N THR A 83 0.91 -2.20 -6.48
CA THR A 83 -0.07 -1.90 -5.42
C THR A 83 0.08 -0.46 -4.93
N ILE A 84 1.31 -0.05 -4.59
CA ILE A 84 1.60 1.31 -4.10
C ILE A 84 1.31 2.33 -5.21
N ARG A 85 1.81 2.09 -6.43
CA ARG A 85 1.63 3.00 -7.58
C ARG A 85 0.15 3.23 -7.89
N LEU A 86 -0.62 2.15 -8.00
CA LEU A 86 -2.04 2.22 -8.36
C LEU A 86 -2.88 2.85 -7.24
N ALA A 87 -2.52 2.60 -5.99
CA ALA A 87 -3.20 3.23 -4.86
C ALA A 87 -2.89 4.74 -4.76
N LEU A 88 -1.67 5.18 -5.09
CA LEU A 88 -1.35 6.62 -5.22
C LEU A 88 -2.20 7.28 -6.30
N VAL A 89 -2.32 6.64 -7.46
CA VAL A 89 -3.15 7.15 -8.57
C VAL A 89 -4.62 7.25 -8.18
N GLY A 90 -5.17 6.22 -7.53
CA GLY A 90 -6.57 6.27 -7.10
C GLY A 90 -6.81 7.21 -5.92
N GLY A 91 -5.80 7.46 -5.09
CA GLY A 91 -5.88 8.42 -3.98
C GLY A 91 -5.77 9.89 -4.42
N ASN A 92 -4.99 10.15 -5.47
CA ASN A 92 -4.80 11.44 -6.15
C ASN A 92 -4.54 12.65 -5.23
N LEU A 93 -4.02 12.42 -4.02
CA LEU A 93 -3.85 13.46 -3.01
C LEU A 93 -2.61 13.19 -2.17
N ALA A 94 -1.84 14.24 -1.95
CA ALA A 94 -0.75 14.29 -0.99
C ALA A 94 -0.78 15.60 -0.22
N ILE A 95 -0.28 15.58 1.02
CA ILE A 95 0.02 16.78 1.80
C ILE A 95 1.54 16.81 1.98
N VAL A 96 2.18 17.78 1.34
CA VAL A 96 3.64 17.98 1.35
C VAL A 96 3.91 19.41 1.78
N ASP A 97 4.72 19.58 2.82
CA ASP A 97 4.98 20.89 3.45
C ASP A 97 3.71 21.67 3.84
N GLY A 98 2.65 20.94 4.23
CA GLY A 98 1.35 21.51 4.59
C GLY A 98 0.46 21.90 3.41
N GLU A 99 0.90 21.69 2.17
CA GLU A 99 0.14 21.98 0.96
C GLU A 99 -0.45 20.71 0.34
N GLU A 100 -1.72 20.80 -0.08
CA GLU A 100 -2.35 19.75 -0.88
C GLU A 100 -1.77 19.72 -2.30
N ARG A 101 -1.40 18.53 -2.75
CA ARG A 101 -0.81 18.26 -4.08
C ARG A 101 -1.56 17.11 -4.73
N GLU A 102 -1.78 17.23 -6.03
CA GLU A 102 -2.33 16.13 -6.84
C GLU A 102 -1.27 15.07 -7.15
N VAL A 103 -1.67 13.80 -7.20
CA VAL A 103 -0.77 12.67 -7.50
C VAL A 103 -1.18 12.00 -8.81
N SER A 104 -0.68 12.55 -9.91
CA SER A 104 -0.91 12.02 -11.25
C SER A 104 -0.28 10.63 -11.46
N PRO A 105 -0.69 9.87 -12.50
CA PRO A 105 -0.05 8.60 -12.85
C PRO A 105 1.46 8.69 -13.05
N GLN A 106 1.94 9.76 -13.69
CA GLN A 106 3.36 9.99 -13.90
C GLN A 106 4.07 10.26 -12.56
N ARG A 107 3.47 11.09 -11.70
CA ARG A 107 4.04 11.36 -10.36
C ARG A 107 4.07 10.12 -9.48
N ALA A 108 3.01 9.31 -9.48
CA ALA A 108 2.96 8.05 -8.76
C ALA A 108 4.07 7.08 -9.20
N LYS A 109 4.35 7.02 -10.51
CA LYS A 109 5.45 6.24 -11.06
C LYS A 109 6.80 6.73 -10.54
N GLU A 110 7.08 8.03 -10.65
CA GLU A 110 8.33 8.64 -10.18
C GLU A 110 8.55 8.42 -8.68
N LEU A 111 7.49 8.57 -7.88
CA LEU A 111 7.53 8.33 -6.44
C LEU A 111 7.90 6.87 -6.12
N VAL A 112 7.30 5.90 -6.80
CA VAL A 112 7.61 4.47 -6.59
C VAL A 112 9.00 4.11 -7.13
N GLU A 113 9.46 4.73 -8.21
CA GLU A 113 10.84 4.55 -8.70
C GLU A 113 11.89 5.12 -7.73
N THR A 114 11.56 6.21 -7.04
CA THR A 114 12.50 6.89 -6.13
C THR A 114 12.48 6.33 -4.70
N TYR A 115 11.30 5.98 -4.18
CA TYR A 115 11.08 5.71 -2.76
C TYR A 115 10.69 4.26 -2.43
N VAL A 116 10.76 3.36 -3.40
CA VAL A 116 10.48 1.92 -3.20
C VAL A 116 11.66 1.10 -3.72
N TYR A 117 11.82 -0.13 -3.24
CA TYR A 117 12.83 -1.08 -3.71
C TYR A 117 12.99 -1.06 -5.24
N PRO A 118 14.22 -0.94 -5.78
CA PRO A 118 15.49 -1.20 -5.11
C PRO A 118 16.10 -0.03 -4.33
N GLU A 119 15.64 1.21 -4.54
CA GLU A 119 16.26 2.40 -3.92
C GLU A 119 16.02 2.48 -2.39
N ARG A 120 15.05 1.72 -1.89
CA ARG A 120 14.68 1.62 -0.47
C ARG A 120 14.50 0.16 -0.05
N PRO A 121 14.68 -0.19 1.24
CA PRO A 121 14.49 -1.56 1.71
C PRO A 121 13.08 -2.11 1.39
N LEU A 122 13.00 -3.34 0.87
CA LEU A 122 11.74 -3.97 0.47
C LEU A 122 10.72 -4.06 1.60
N GLY A 123 11.18 -4.26 2.84
CA GLY A 123 10.29 -4.43 3.99
C GLY A 123 9.38 -3.24 4.27
N GLU A 124 9.85 -2.01 4.04
CA GLU A 124 9.04 -0.78 4.20
C GLU A 124 7.88 -0.79 3.18
N ALA A 125 8.18 -1.09 1.92
CA ALA A 125 7.20 -1.16 0.86
C ALA A 125 6.23 -2.34 1.02
N ALA A 126 6.70 -3.50 1.49
CA ALA A 126 5.86 -4.65 1.77
C ALA A 126 4.83 -4.36 2.87
N ALA A 127 5.27 -3.73 3.97
CA ALA A 127 4.37 -3.32 5.05
C ALA A 127 3.36 -2.26 4.58
N MET A 128 3.78 -1.31 3.75
CA MET A 128 2.90 -0.30 3.16
C MET A 128 1.85 -0.93 2.24
N ALA A 129 2.27 -1.79 1.30
CA ALA A 129 1.36 -2.50 0.41
C ALA A 129 0.37 -3.37 1.19
N TRP A 130 0.83 -4.08 2.23
CA TRP A 130 -0.06 -4.83 3.12
C TRP A 130 -1.11 -3.92 3.77
N ARG A 131 -0.71 -2.75 4.29
CA ARG A 131 -1.65 -1.81 4.92
C ARG A 131 -2.69 -1.27 3.94
N ILE A 132 -2.28 -0.95 2.71
CA ILE A 132 -3.15 -0.49 1.62
C ILE A 132 -4.16 -1.58 1.25
N LEU A 133 -3.67 -2.80 1.01
CA LEU A 133 -4.53 -3.94 0.68
C LEU A 133 -5.50 -4.27 1.82
N GLY A 134 -5.02 -4.25 3.06
CA GLY A 134 -5.85 -4.47 4.24
C GLY A 134 -7.02 -3.47 4.33
N ALA A 135 -6.77 -2.19 4.06
CA ALA A 135 -7.85 -1.20 4.00
C ALA A 135 -8.81 -1.44 2.83
N ALA A 136 -8.29 -1.84 1.67
CA ALA A 136 -9.11 -2.13 0.51
C ALA A 136 -9.98 -3.40 0.69
N VAL A 137 -9.48 -4.42 1.39
CA VAL A 137 -10.20 -5.69 1.67
C VAL A 137 -11.16 -5.56 2.86
N TYR A 138 -10.70 -5.01 3.98
CA TYR A 138 -11.42 -5.06 5.25
C TYR A 138 -11.97 -3.69 5.70
N GLY A 139 -11.62 -2.63 4.99
CA GLY A 139 -11.84 -1.26 5.45
C GLY A 139 -10.74 -0.79 6.41
N ASP A 140 -10.53 0.51 6.40
CA ASP A 140 -9.73 1.28 7.35
C ASP A 140 -10.63 1.62 8.54
N THR A 141 -10.80 0.67 9.46
CA THR A 141 -11.38 0.98 10.76
C THR A 141 -10.34 1.76 11.56
N PRO A 142 -10.59 3.04 11.93
CA PRO A 142 -9.74 3.70 12.91
C PRO A 142 -9.78 2.85 14.19
N SER A 143 -8.63 2.36 14.64
CA SER A 143 -8.57 1.79 15.98
C SER A 143 -8.97 2.91 16.95
N ALA A 144 -9.81 2.60 17.94
CA ALA A 144 -10.36 3.53 18.93
C ALA A 144 -9.31 4.22 19.84
N SER A 145 -8.04 4.24 19.44
CA SER A 145 -6.89 4.71 20.21
C SER A 145 -6.41 6.11 19.80
N SER A 146 -7.17 6.86 18.99
CA SER A 146 -6.83 8.25 18.62
C SER A 146 -7.85 9.30 19.08
N GLU A 147 -8.84 8.93 19.90
CA GLU A 147 -9.81 9.89 20.49
C GLU A 147 -9.56 10.21 21.98
N GLU A 148 -8.44 9.77 22.57
CA GLU A 148 -8.10 10.13 23.95
C GLU A 148 -6.87 11.04 24.00
N LYS A 149 -7.11 12.33 23.71
CA LYS A 149 -6.49 13.53 24.32
C LYS A 149 -7.00 14.79 23.60
N ALA A 150 -8.28 15.07 23.76
CA ALA A 150 -8.78 16.43 23.77
C ALA A 150 -9.47 16.59 25.14
N ASP A 151 -8.99 17.55 25.92
CA ASP A 151 -9.36 17.89 27.30
C ASP A 151 -8.85 16.97 28.43
N ALA A 152 -7.66 17.32 28.93
CA ALA A 152 -7.31 17.26 30.36
C ALA A 152 -6.40 18.44 30.69
#